data_AF-A0A550D033-F1
#
_entry.id   AF-A0A550D033-F1
#
_cell.length_a   1.000
_cell.length_b   1.000
_cell.length_c   1.000
_cell.angle_alpha   90.00
_cell.angle_beta   90.00
_cell.angle_gamma   90.00
#
_symmetry.space_group_name_H-M   'P 1'
#
loop_
_entity.id
_entity.type
_entity.pdbx_description
1 polymer ?
#
loop_
_entity_poly.entity_id
_entity_poly.type
_entity_poly.pdbx_seq_one_letter_code
_entity_poly.pdbx_strand_id
1 'polypeptide(L)'
;MNAPTPLVTAFRSAFPDTVDRITHDMLTPALSRRLFACLKHTRIPSHPFDQAAVDTIAEVLYALGVYFRISHGLDDNPAAFKGMVLSHFPDVWQWFVFLCPQSGHITDLPPTQRRESGCDLLPDGDIYISLAWRLSLIVATIPRLLKTAEGARALLSISDLVPVVISLLVYDSYPTSVAASIAIWQHRLCAVLFQLLNHRMDALKRRAHDEMAAFEGQNRGVIAWTLIHRLALFFHPDNEDAFLPYYYYFFRIDTMKDTIDRLHTLNPVQSIVNMLAWATTSSIWPASLTAGQHRIITIWMGVLGPLLDLPNSIFLPHTELLIALRAGILPIVHRLLELQIPSGQLPAATEEDMMYKLAAVDMLKTIFLPGLVWRDVLRTIRSATKDTDILTNVDSAKDPDWNAFAAYYRYFCAIWSHYKEALVEARKSCAYTECQRSSNLKMCICGSVCYCSIYCQRLHWRPFHQPFCVPRAPIRKSRQPGSPAWNTVTHSERLFFQCCALEVIRGSGDPDALQDYCSVMVDFVNEQMTVPAGVRIQYGAMEELAFAFQPKDRDARAVHIGVRVSSVTQIIQMEVDVLSYKTWRDVAGCGKRASR
;
A
#
# COMPACT_ATOMS: atom_id res chain seq x y z
N MET A 1 11.52 12.11 -45.71
CA MET A 1 12.26 13.04 -44.83
C MET A 1 12.08 14.43 -45.39
N ASN A 2 11.49 15.35 -44.62
CA ASN A 2 11.36 16.76 -45.04
C ASN A 2 12.75 17.40 -45.15
N ALA A 3 12.90 18.37 -46.04
CA ALA A 3 14.15 19.12 -46.15
C ALA A 3 14.48 19.78 -44.79
N PRO A 4 15.75 19.77 -44.33
CA PRO A 4 16.11 20.38 -43.06
C PRO A 4 15.76 21.87 -43.09
N THR A 5 15.17 22.39 -42.01
CA THR A 5 14.81 23.80 -41.96
C THR A 5 16.06 24.69 -42.00
N PRO A 6 15.92 25.99 -42.34
CA PRO A 6 17.05 26.90 -42.32
C PRO A 6 17.77 26.93 -40.96
N LEU A 7 17.05 26.79 -39.84
CA LEU A 7 17.65 26.73 -38.51
C LEU A 7 18.51 25.48 -38.35
N VAL A 8 17.95 24.30 -38.67
CA VAL A 8 18.65 23.02 -38.58
C VAL A 8 19.92 23.04 -39.43
N THR A 9 19.82 23.53 -40.66
CA THR A 9 20.97 23.63 -41.58
C THR A 9 22.06 24.54 -41.02
N ALA A 10 21.69 25.70 -40.47
CA ALA A 10 22.65 26.65 -39.91
C ALA A 10 23.35 26.10 -38.66
N PHE A 11 22.61 25.45 -37.77
CA PHE A 11 23.17 24.89 -36.54
C PHE A 11 23.98 23.61 -36.78
N ARG A 12 23.58 22.73 -37.70
CA ARG A 12 24.40 21.56 -38.10
C ARG A 12 25.69 21.98 -38.79
N SER A 13 25.66 23.06 -39.57
CA SER A 13 26.87 23.61 -40.19
C SER A 13 27.81 24.25 -39.16
N ALA A 14 27.26 24.80 -38.07
CA ALA A 14 28.05 25.47 -37.03
C ALA A 14 28.54 24.49 -35.95
N PHE A 15 27.76 23.45 -35.66
CA PHE A 15 28.00 22.51 -34.56
C PHE A 15 27.73 21.08 -35.03
N PRO A 16 28.75 20.20 -34.98
CA PRO A 16 28.54 18.77 -35.13
C PRO A 16 27.50 18.25 -34.13
N ASP A 17 26.74 17.22 -34.50
CA ASP A 17 25.77 16.58 -33.60
C ASP A 17 26.42 15.94 -32.36
N THR A 18 27.75 15.74 -32.37
CA THR A 18 28.55 15.25 -31.24
C THR A 18 28.88 16.31 -30.18
N VAL A 19 28.54 17.57 -30.42
CA VAL A 19 28.79 18.65 -29.45
C VAL A 19 27.69 18.64 -28.39
N ASP A 20 28.03 18.15 -27.20
CA ASP A 20 27.13 18.08 -26.04
C ASP A 20 26.86 19.45 -25.39
N ARG A 21 27.73 20.43 -25.65
CA ARG A 21 27.71 21.73 -24.98
C ARG A 21 28.02 22.88 -25.95
N ILE A 22 27.17 23.90 -25.96
CA ILE A 22 27.37 25.13 -26.74
C ILE A 22 27.71 26.28 -25.79
N THR A 23 28.91 26.85 -25.91
CA THR A 23 29.36 27.99 -25.09
C THR A 23 29.06 29.33 -25.77
N HIS A 24 29.22 30.44 -25.02
CA HIS A 24 28.94 31.78 -25.54
C HIS A 24 29.79 32.15 -26.77
N ASP A 25 31.06 31.73 -26.82
CA ASP A 25 31.96 31.99 -27.96
C ASP A 25 31.52 31.28 -29.24
N MET A 26 30.83 30.15 -29.09
CA MET A 26 30.33 29.34 -30.19
C MET A 26 29.04 29.92 -30.78
N LEU A 27 28.20 30.56 -29.95
CA LEU A 27 26.89 31.05 -30.35
C LEU A 27 26.95 32.49 -30.86
N THR A 28 27.15 32.67 -32.16
CA THR A 28 27.16 34.01 -32.78
C THR A 28 25.84 34.77 -32.55
N PRO A 29 25.85 36.12 -32.54
CA PRO A 29 24.63 36.92 -32.39
C PRO A 29 23.55 36.61 -33.44
N ALA A 30 23.95 36.19 -34.65
CA ALA A 30 23.02 35.78 -35.69
C ALA A 30 22.35 34.43 -35.36
N LEU A 31 23.12 33.44 -34.90
CA LEU A 31 22.59 32.14 -34.50
C LEU A 31 21.69 32.25 -33.26
N SER A 32 22.10 33.04 -32.27
CA SER A 32 21.29 33.34 -31.07
C SER A 32 19.92 33.94 -31.45
N ARG A 33 19.89 35.01 -32.26
CA ARG A 33 18.63 35.64 -32.70
C ARG A 33 17.72 34.65 -33.43
N ARG A 34 18.27 33.79 -34.29
CA ARG A 34 17.50 32.78 -35.02
C ARG A 34 16.92 31.71 -34.10
N LEU A 35 17.72 31.22 -33.15
CA LEU A 35 17.30 30.27 -32.14
C LEU A 35 16.13 30.82 -31.31
N PHE A 36 16.29 32.00 -30.72
CA PHE A 36 15.27 32.56 -29.84
C PHE A 36 14.05 33.09 -30.60
N ALA A 37 14.19 33.49 -31.87
CA ALA A 37 13.03 33.74 -32.73
C ALA A 37 12.22 32.48 -33.01
N CYS A 38 12.87 31.31 -33.10
CA CYS A 38 12.19 30.03 -33.24
C CYS A 38 11.45 29.61 -31.98
N LEU A 39 12.02 29.89 -30.81
CA LEU A 39 11.46 29.47 -29.52
C LEU A 39 10.34 30.38 -28.98
N LYS A 40 9.99 31.49 -29.66
CA LYS A 40 8.90 32.38 -29.19
C LYS A 40 7.59 31.62 -29.03
N HIS A 41 6.87 31.84 -27.93
CA HIS A 41 5.57 31.19 -27.68
C HIS A 41 4.53 31.53 -28.76
N THR A 42 4.63 32.70 -29.40
CA THR A 42 3.74 33.10 -30.51
C THR A 42 3.85 32.22 -31.75
N ARG A 43 4.84 31.32 -31.81
CA ARG A 43 5.00 30.32 -32.88
C ARG A 43 4.30 28.99 -32.57
N ILE A 44 3.72 28.82 -31.38
CA ILE A 44 2.97 27.62 -31.03
C ILE A 44 1.75 27.53 -31.97
N PRO A 45 1.64 26.47 -32.80
CA PRO A 45 0.51 26.34 -33.71
C PRO A 45 -0.78 26.08 -32.91
N SER A 46 -1.92 26.48 -33.48
CA SER A 46 -3.25 26.23 -32.94
C SER A 46 -3.96 25.14 -33.75
N HIS A 47 -4.89 24.42 -33.13
CA HIS A 47 -5.71 23.43 -33.85
C HIS A 47 -6.62 24.09 -34.91
N PRO A 48 -6.96 23.36 -35.99
CA PRO A 48 -6.46 22.03 -36.35
C PRO A 48 -5.01 22.08 -36.85
N PHE A 49 -4.22 21.03 -36.61
CA PHE A 49 -2.83 21.00 -37.10
C PHE A 49 -2.75 20.55 -38.55
N ASP A 50 -1.84 21.18 -39.28
CA ASP A 50 -1.51 20.85 -40.66
C ASP A 50 -0.01 20.52 -40.80
N GLN A 51 0.44 20.30 -42.03
CA GLN A 51 1.85 20.01 -42.29
C GLN A 51 2.78 21.18 -41.87
N ALA A 52 2.31 22.43 -41.97
CA ALA A 52 3.10 23.59 -41.55
C ALA A 52 3.26 23.65 -40.02
N ALA A 53 2.25 23.21 -39.26
CA ALA A 53 2.35 23.01 -37.82
C ALA A 53 3.38 21.93 -37.47
N VAL A 54 3.37 20.80 -38.19
CA VAL A 54 4.37 19.73 -38.00
C VAL A 54 5.78 20.23 -38.29
N ASP A 55 6.00 20.96 -39.38
CA ASP A 55 7.30 21.52 -39.73
C ASP A 55 7.78 22.54 -38.69
N THR A 56 6.86 23.36 -38.17
CA THR A 56 7.14 24.32 -37.09
C THR A 56 7.54 23.61 -35.81
N ILE A 57 6.80 22.57 -35.42
CA ILE A 57 7.07 21.77 -34.22
C ILE A 57 8.39 21.01 -34.36
N ALA A 58 8.67 20.42 -35.52
CA ALA A 58 9.94 19.76 -35.78
C ALA A 58 11.13 20.73 -35.68
N GLU A 59 11.00 21.95 -36.22
CA GLU A 59 12.00 22.99 -36.10
C GLU A 59 12.22 23.39 -34.63
N VAL A 60 11.15 23.57 -33.89
CA VAL A 60 11.18 23.97 -32.47
C VAL A 60 11.79 22.89 -31.61
N LEU A 61 11.46 21.62 -31.84
CA LEU A 61 12.04 20.55 -31.04
C LEU A 61 13.56 20.44 -31.26
N TYR A 62 14.03 20.70 -32.48
CA TYR A 62 15.47 20.87 -32.73
C TYR A 62 16.03 22.09 -31.98
N ALA A 63 15.34 23.24 -32.01
CA ALA A 63 15.71 24.44 -31.28
C ALA A 63 15.80 24.20 -29.76
N LEU A 64 14.86 23.44 -29.19
CA LEU A 64 14.88 23.03 -27.77
C LEU A 64 16.08 22.14 -27.46
N GLY A 65 16.45 21.23 -28.37
CA GLY A 65 17.68 20.45 -28.25
C GLY A 65 18.95 21.30 -28.26
N VAL A 66 18.99 22.38 -29.03
CA VAL A 66 20.08 23.38 -28.99
C VAL A 66 20.05 24.18 -27.68
N TYR A 67 18.87 24.64 -27.24
CA TYR A 67 18.71 25.38 -25.99
C TYR A 67 19.16 24.56 -24.77
N PHE A 68 18.86 23.27 -24.77
CA PHE A 68 19.36 22.33 -23.77
C PHE A 68 20.90 22.30 -23.75
N ARG A 69 21.57 22.17 -24.91
CA ARG A 69 23.05 22.16 -25.01
C ARG A 69 23.69 23.46 -24.55
N ILE A 70 23.01 24.59 -24.75
CA ILE A 70 23.43 25.89 -24.17
C ILE A 70 23.27 25.87 -22.65
N SER A 71 22.13 25.38 -22.17
CA SER A 71 21.83 25.28 -20.73
C SER A 71 22.79 24.35 -19.99
N HIS A 72 23.30 23.31 -20.64
CA HIS A 72 24.29 22.38 -20.07
C HIS A 72 25.55 23.10 -19.61
N GLY A 73 25.95 24.14 -20.34
CA GLY A 73 27.16 24.91 -20.08
C GLY A 73 26.91 26.26 -19.43
N LEU A 74 25.71 26.52 -18.92
CA LEU A 74 25.29 27.84 -18.48
C LEU A 74 26.22 28.39 -17.40
N ASP A 75 26.65 27.55 -16.47
CA ASP A 75 27.52 27.79 -15.32
C ASP A 75 28.83 28.50 -15.69
N ASP A 76 29.49 28.10 -16.77
CA ASP A 76 30.80 28.67 -17.15
C ASP A 76 30.69 29.85 -18.12
N ASN A 77 29.48 30.27 -18.49
CA ASN A 77 29.30 31.42 -19.37
C ASN A 77 29.31 32.76 -18.60
N PRO A 78 29.65 33.88 -19.26
CA PRO A 78 29.57 35.22 -18.68
C PRO A 78 28.15 35.57 -18.22
N ALA A 79 28.03 36.41 -17.17
CA ALA A 79 26.75 36.82 -16.60
C ALA A 79 25.79 37.45 -17.63
N ALA A 80 26.31 38.25 -18.56
CA ALA A 80 25.50 38.85 -19.63
C ALA A 80 24.88 37.78 -20.55
N PHE A 81 25.65 36.74 -20.91
CA PHE A 81 25.14 35.63 -21.71
C PHE A 81 24.10 34.81 -20.94
N LYS A 82 24.36 34.51 -19.66
CA LYS A 82 23.39 33.84 -18.78
C LYS A 82 22.07 34.60 -18.73
N GLY A 83 22.13 35.91 -18.50
CA GLY A 83 20.96 36.78 -18.46
C GLY A 83 20.15 36.75 -19.77
N MET A 84 20.83 36.81 -20.90
CA MET A 84 20.20 36.71 -22.22
C MET A 84 19.50 35.36 -22.44
N VAL A 85 20.18 34.24 -22.18
CA VAL A 85 19.58 32.89 -22.32
C VAL A 85 18.36 32.76 -21.40
N LEU A 86 18.49 33.14 -20.13
CA LEU A 86 17.42 33.02 -19.14
C LEU A 86 16.24 33.95 -19.40
N SER A 87 16.43 35.10 -20.06
CA SER A 87 15.32 35.97 -20.45
C SER A 87 14.37 35.36 -21.48
N HIS A 88 14.83 34.34 -22.22
CA HIS A 88 14.01 33.59 -23.17
C HIS A 88 13.37 32.33 -22.55
N PHE A 89 13.67 32.00 -21.30
CA PHE A 89 13.13 30.81 -20.66
C PHE A 89 11.60 30.78 -20.57
N PRO A 90 10.87 31.88 -20.34
CA PRO A 90 9.40 31.86 -20.36
C PRO A 90 8.82 31.37 -21.70
N ASP A 91 9.41 31.78 -22.82
CA ASP A 91 9.01 31.32 -24.16
C ASP A 91 9.28 29.82 -24.34
N VAL A 92 10.47 29.37 -23.92
CA VAL A 92 10.86 27.94 -23.92
C VAL A 92 9.91 27.11 -23.06
N TRP A 93 9.50 27.66 -21.92
CA TRP A 93 8.59 26.98 -21.01
C TRP A 93 7.21 26.76 -21.63
N GLN A 94 6.65 27.74 -22.35
CA GLN A 94 5.38 27.57 -23.06
C GLN A 94 5.44 26.43 -24.07
N TRP A 95 6.59 26.21 -24.70
CA TRP A 95 6.80 25.02 -25.54
C TRP A 95 6.83 23.72 -24.74
N PHE A 96 7.46 23.69 -23.56
CA PHE A 96 7.37 22.51 -22.70
C PHE A 96 5.93 22.22 -22.26
N VAL A 97 5.15 23.25 -21.90
CA VAL A 97 3.72 23.12 -21.59
C VAL A 97 2.94 22.58 -22.78
N PHE A 98 3.14 23.14 -23.98
CA PHE A 98 2.53 22.64 -25.22
C PHE A 98 2.85 21.15 -25.44
N LEU A 99 4.09 20.75 -25.19
CA LEU A 99 4.55 19.37 -25.35
C LEU A 99 4.03 18.43 -24.24
N CYS A 100 3.47 18.93 -23.14
CA CYS A 100 3.00 18.07 -22.07
C CYS A 100 1.78 17.25 -22.52
N PRO A 101 1.66 15.97 -22.12
CA PRO A 101 0.52 15.14 -22.51
C PRO A 101 -0.84 15.71 -22.11
N GLN A 102 -0.91 16.47 -21.01
CA GLN A 102 -2.14 17.11 -20.54
C GLN A 102 -2.63 18.25 -21.42
N SER A 103 -1.80 18.79 -22.31
CA SER A 103 -2.23 19.83 -23.25
C SER A 103 -3.24 19.29 -24.27
N GLY A 104 -3.28 17.96 -24.47
CA GLY A 104 -4.14 17.31 -25.45
C GLY A 104 -3.76 17.60 -26.90
N HIS A 105 -2.62 18.27 -27.14
CA HIS A 105 -2.16 18.62 -28.49
C HIS A 105 -1.33 17.53 -29.16
N ILE A 106 -0.79 16.59 -28.36
CA ILE A 106 0.18 15.60 -28.83
C ILE A 106 -0.21 14.23 -28.33
N THR A 107 -0.26 13.29 -29.26
CA THR A 107 -0.51 11.88 -29.00
C THR A 107 0.84 11.16 -28.86
N ASP A 108 0.89 10.15 -27.99
CA ASP A 108 2.11 9.38 -27.74
C ASP A 108 2.33 8.34 -28.84
N LEU A 109 3.55 8.31 -29.38
CA LEU A 109 3.95 7.23 -30.27
C LEU A 109 4.12 5.92 -29.48
N PRO A 110 3.53 4.79 -29.92
CA PRO A 110 3.74 3.51 -29.27
C PRO A 110 5.24 3.19 -29.17
N PRO A 111 5.74 2.65 -28.03
CA PRO A 111 7.17 2.38 -27.86
C PRO A 111 7.78 1.45 -28.91
N THR A 112 6.95 0.63 -29.57
CA THR A 112 7.34 -0.31 -30.63
C THR A 112 7.64 0.36 -31.97
N GLN A 113 7.14 1.57 -32.20
CA GLN A 113 7.37 2.31 -33.42
C GLN A 113 8.55 3.27 -33.22
N ARG A 114 9.78 2.74 -33.30
CA ARG A 114 10.97 3.60 -33.35
C ARG A 114 11.03 4.29 -34.72
N ARG A 115 10.50 5.51 -34.80
CA ARG A 115 10.75 6.40 -35.94
C ARG A 115 11.92 7.32 -35.61
N GLU A 116 12.81 7.47 -36.58
CA GLU A 116 13.90 8.46 -36.53
C GLU A 116 13.36 9.90 -36.68
N SER A 117 12.13 10.06 -37.20
CA SER A 117 11.44 11.36 -37.31
C SER A 117 10.74 11.73 -35.99
N GLY A 118 11.08 12.92 -35.46
CA GLY A 118 10.64 13.37 -34.14
C GLY A 118 9.21 13.93 -34.06
N CYS A 119 8.48 14.04 -35.17
CA CYS A 119 7.13 14.61 -35.23
C CYS A 119 6.42 14.16 -36.52
N ASP A 120 5.19 13.63 -36.43
CA ASP A 120 4.37 13.20 -37.59
C ASP A 120 2.91 13.67 -37.45
N LEU A 121 2.24 14.00 -38.57
CA LEU A 121 0.80 14.34 -38.60
C LEU A 121 -0.07 13.09 -38.77
N LEU A 122 -1.13 12.98 -37.98
CA LEU A 122 -2.14 11.94 -38.12
C LEU A 122 -3.24 12.31 -39.12
N PRO A 123 -3.97 11.31 -39.66
CA PRO A 123 -5.14 11.58 -40.51
C PRO A 123 -6.28 12.34 -39.81
N ASP A 124 -6.35 12.31 -38.48
CA ASP A 124 -7.34 13.06 -37.67
C ASP A 124 -6.90 14.50 -37.34
N GLY A 125 -5.69 14.90 -37.75
CA GLY A 125 -5.15 16.23 -37.50
C GLY A 125 -4.41 16.38 -36.16
N ASP A 126 -4.18 15.29 -35.42
CA ASP A 126 -3.33 15.29 -34.24
C ASP A 126 -1.85 15.08 -34.60
N ILE A 127 -0.96 15.43 -33.67
CA ILE A 127 0.49 15.33 -33.87
C ILE A 127 1.06 14.25 -32.96
N TYR A 128 1.91 13.39 -33.52
CA TYR A 128 2.66 12.40 -32.76
C TYR A 128 4.05 12.86 -32.40
N ILE A 129 4.42 12.71 -31.12
CA ILE A 129 5.80 12.92 -30.65
C ILE A 129 6.16 11.85 -29.61
N SER A 130 7.36 11.29 -29.71
CA SER A 130 7.88 10.33 -28.74
C SER A 130 7.89 10.91 -27.31
N LEU A 131 7.26 10.20 -26.36
CA LEU A 131 7.29 10.57 -24.95
C LEU A 131 8.72 10.64 -24.40
N ALA A 132 9.60 9.71 -24.81
CA ALA A 132 11.00 9.71 -24.38
C ALA A 132 11.71 11.02 -24.74
N TRP A 133 11.43 11.56 -25.92
CA TRP A 133 12.07 12.79 -26.38
C TRP A 133 11.52 14.03 -25.69
N ARG A 134 10.20 14.09 -25.44
CA ARG A 134 9.60 15.19 -24.67
C ARG A 134 10.10 15.22 -23.23
N LEU A 135 10.15 14.04 -22.59
CA LEU A 135 10.73 13.92 -21.25
C LEU A 135 12.20 14.31 -21.24
N SER A 136 12.99 13.88 -22.24
CA SER A 136 14.43 14.18 -22.28
C SER A 136 14.72 15.68 -22.33
N LEU A 137 13.96 16.45 -23.12
CA LEU A 137 14.13 17.91 -23.20
C LEU A 137 13.93 18.59 -21.83
N ILE A 138 12.89 18.19 -21.10
CA ILE A 138 12.52 18.80 -19.81
C ILE A 138 13.53 18.40 -18.73
N VAL A 139 13.77 17.10 -18.57
CA VAL A 139 14.64 16.60 -17.48
C VAL A 139 16.12 16.85 -17.74
N ALA A 140 16.51 17.19 -18.97
CA ALA A 140 17.87 17.62 -19.26
C ALA A 140 18.06 19.14 -19.05
N THR A 141 17.00 19.94 -19.22
CA THR A 141 17.06 21.40 -19.05
C THR A 141 16.93 21.83 -17.59
N ILE A 142 15.90 21.37 -16.86
CA ILE A 142 15.60 21.86 -15.50
C ILE A 142 16.76 21.67 -14.52
N PRO A 143 17.38 20.47 -14.39
CA PRO A 143 18.50 20.27 -13.47
C PRO A 143 19.68 21.20 -13.74
N ARG A 144 19.90 21.59 -15.00
CA ARG A 144 20.99 22.51 -15.37
C ARG A 144 20.71 23.93 -14.92
N LEU A 145 19.46 24.37 -15.06
CA LEU A 145 19.04 25.68 -14.54
C LEU A 145 19.13 25.73 -13.01
N LEU A 146 18.75 24.65 -12.31
CA LEU A 146 18.83 24.55 -10.84
C LEU A 146 20.26 24.66 -10.28
N LYS A 147 21.30 24.34 -11.07
CA LYS A 147 22.70 24.47 -10.62
C LYS A 147 23.12 25.92 -10.37
N THR A 148 22.49 26.88 -11.03
CA THR A 148 22.85 28.32 -10.96
C THR A 148 21.80 29.12 -10.18
N ALA A 149 22.22 30.21 -9.53
CA ALA A 149 21.29 31.05 -8.77
C ALA A 149 20.34 31.82 -9.70
N GLU A 150 20.84 32.26 -10.86
CA GLU A 150 20.07 32.92 -11.92
C GLU A 150 19.05 31.96 -12.54
N GLY A 151 19.46 30.72 -12.86
CA GLY A 151 18.56 29.71 -13.42
C GLY A 151 17.46 29.30 -12.44
N ALA A 152 17.79 29.14 -11.16
CA ALA A 152 16.79 28.90 -10.12
C ALA A 152 15.79 30.07 -9.96
N ARG A 153 16.24 31.32 -10.12
CA ARG A 153 15.33 32.49 -10.15
C ARG A 153 14.43 32.50 -11.39
N ALA A 154 14.96 32.13 -12.55
CA ALA A 154 14.16 32.00 -13.77
C ALA A 154 13.09 30.92 -13.59
N LEU A 155 13.43 29.75 -13.03
CA LEU A 155 12.46 28.70 -12.70
C LEU A 155 11.40 29.19 -11.69
N LEU A 156 11.81 29.91 -10.66
CA LEU A 156 10.89 30.49 -9.67
C LEU A 156 9.89 31.48 -10.30
N SER A 157 10.21 32.11 -11.42
CA SER A 157 9.31 33.03 -12.13
C SER A 157 8.20 32.34 -12.93
N ILE A 158 8.31 31.02 -13.15
CA ILE A 158 7.34 30.25 -13.94
C ILE A 158 6.23 29.72 -13.04
N SER A 159 5.00 30.23 -13.16
CA SER A 159 3.88 30.01 -12.22
C SER A 159 3.32 28.58 -12.18
N ASP A 160 3.56 27.77 -13.21
CA ASP A 160 3.04 26.41 -13.38
C ASP A 160 4.16 25.35 -13.41
N LEU A 161 5.39 25.71 -13.01
CA LEU A 161 6.55 24.83 -13.03
C LEU A 161 6.31 23.49 -12.36
N VAL A 162 5.90 23.50 -11.08
CA VAL A 162 5.76 22.27 -10.29
C VAL A 162 4.53 21.48 -10.72
N PRO A 163 3.34 22.09 -10.94
CA PRO A 163 2.19 21.38 -11.50
C PRO A 163 2.51 20.64 -12.80
N VAL A 164 3.25 21.24 -13.73
CA VAL A 164 3.63 20.61 -15.00
C VAL A 164 4.62 19.46 -14.78
N VAL A 165 5.64 19.65 -13.92
CA VAL A 165 6.60 18.58 -13.58
C VAL A 165 5.89 17.38 -12.93
N ILE A 166 4.98 17.63 -11.98
CA ILE A 166 4.19 16.58 -11.33
C ILE A 166 3.26 15.92 -12.34
N SER A 167 2.64 16.70 -13.23
CA SER A 167 1.75 16.19 -14.27
C SER A 167 2.46 15.23 -15.23
N LEU A 168 3.68 15.55 -15.64
CA LEU A 168 4.54 14.63 -16.39
C LEU A 168 4.97 13.43 -15.56
N LEU A 169 5.14 13.62 -14.25
CA LEU A 169 5.49 12.53 -13.34
C LEU A 169 4.34 11.55 -13.24
N VAL A 170 3.10 12.00 -13.05
CA VAL A 170 1.93 11.12 -12.86
C VAL A 170 1.30 10.65 -14.16
N TYR A 171 1.75 11.17 -15.30
CA TYR A 171 1.25 10.76 -16.60
C TYR A 171 1.43 9.25 -16.79
N ASP A 172 0.31 8.58 -17.06
CA ASP A 172 0.19 7.13 -17.03
C ASP A 172 0.84 6.51 -18.27
N SER A 173 2.09 6.11 -18.10
CA SER A 173 2.74 5.15 -18.97
C SER A 173 2.82 3.83 -18.21
N TYR A 174 1.84 2.94 -18.41
CA TYR A 174 1.77 1.66 -17.72
C TYR A 174 3.13 0.91 -17.72
N PRO A 175 3.73 0.62 -16.54
CA PRO A 175 5.09 0.06 -16.42
C PRO A 175 5.30 -1.23 -17.22
N THR A 176 4.24 -2.02 -17.41
CA THR A 176 4.28 -3.34 -18.07
C THR A 176 4.62 -3.28 -19.57
N SER A 177 4.60 -2.09 -20.19
CA SER A 177 4.94 -1.89 -21.61
C SER A 177 5.95 -0.77 -21.87
N VAL A 178 6.50 -0.17 -20.80
CA VAL A 178 7.45 0.93 -20.95
C VAL A 178 8.76 0.37 -21.52
N ALA A 179 9.11 0.78 -22.74
CA ALA A 179 10.42 0.51 -23.28
C ALA A 179 11.49 1.05 -22.32
N ALA A 180 12.58 0.29 -22.08
CA ALA A 180 13.68 0.69 -21.19
C ALA A 180 14.17 2.14 -21.43
N SER A 181 14.09 2.61 -22.68
CA SER A 181 14.42 3.97 -23.08
C SER A 181 13.57 5.08 -22.44
N ILE A 182 12.35 4.80 -21.98
CA ILE A 182 11.48 5.77 -21.30
C ILE A 182 11.75 5.77 -19.78
N ALA A 183 12.05 4.59 -19.20
CA ALA A 183 12.27 4.44 -17.76
C ALA A 183 13.34 5.40 -17.23
N ILE A 184 14.48 5.51 -17.91
CA ILE A 184 15.57 6.43 -17.52
C ILE A 184 15.09 7.89 -17.40
N TRP A 185 14.23 8.34 -18.31
CA TRP A 185 13.71 9.70 -18.28
C TRP A 185 12.72 9.92 -17.15
N GLN A 186 11.96 8.88 -16.76
CA GLN A 186 11.07 8.93 -15.62
C GLN A 186 11.82 8.98 -14.29
N HIS A 187 12.91 8.22 -14.15
CA HIS A 187 13.80 8.33 -12.99
C HIS A 187 14.42 9.73 -12.88
N ARG A 188 14.85 10.31 -14.01
CA ARG A 188 15.34 11.69 -14.04
C ARG A 188 14.26 12.71 -13.69
N LEU A 189 13.00 12.48 -14.07
CA LEU A 189 11.90 13.35 -13.68
C LEU A 189 11.62 13.30 -12.17
N CYS A 190 11.70 12.11 -11.56
CA CYS A 190 11.68 11.97 -10.11
C CYS A 190 12.83 12.74 -9.45
N ALA A 191 14.05 12.65 -10.02
CA ALA A 191 15.19 13.42 -9.55
C ALA A 191 14.99 14.94 -9.67
N VAL A 192 14.35 15.44 -10.74
CA VAL A 192 13.96 16.85 -10.90
C VAL A 192 13.03 17.29 -9.77
N LEU A 193 11.96 16.52 -9.50
CA LEU A 193 11.03 16.84 -8.42
C LEU A 193 11.75 16.85 -7.06
N PHE A 194 12.59 15.85 -6.79
CA PHE A 194 13.42 15.82 -5.59
C PHE A 194 14.32 17.05 -5.45
N GLN A 195 14.96 17.48 -6.54
CA GLN A 195 15.83 18.67 -6.55
C GLN A 195 15.04 19.95 -6.27
N LEU A 196 13.81 20.07 -6.77
CA LEU A 196 12.93 21.21 -6.48
C LEU A 196 12.54 21.25 -4.99
N LEU A 197 12.14 20.11 -4.43
CA LEU A 197 11.73 19.98 -3.03
C LEU A 197 12.90 20.15 -2.04
N ASN A 198 14.13 19.90 -2.48
CA ASN A 198 15.33 20.01 -1.65
C ASN A 198 16.27 21.13 -2.12
N HIS A 199 15.76 22.08 -2.90
CA HIS A 199 16.59 23.14 -3.44
C HIS A 199 17.10 24.09 -2.32
N ARG A 200 18.33 24.60 -2.47
CA ARG A 200 18.96 25.54 -1.53
C ARG A 200 18.29 26.93 -1.44
N MET A 201 17.41 27.25 -2.38
CA MET A 201 16.67 28.52 -2.40
C MET A 201 15.30 28.31 -1.77
N ASP A 202 15.11 28.83 -0.56
CA ASP A 202 13.91 28.60 0.25
C ASP A 202 12.60 29.00 -0.44
N ALA A 203 12.63 30.05 -1.28
CA ALA A 203 11.44 30.47 -2.02
C ALA A 203 10.99 29.39 -3.04
N LEU A 204 11.93 28.78 -3.76
CA LEU A 204 11.65 27.72 -4.73
C LEU A 204 11.24 26.42 -4.02
N LYS A 205 11.94 26.06 -2.95
CA LYS A 205 11.61 24.89 -2.12
C LYS A 205 10.20 24.99 -1.54
N ARG A 206 9.86 26.11 -0.88
CA ARG A 206 8.53 26.33 -0.30
C ARG A 206 7.44 26.23 -1.37
N ARG A 207 7.63 26.93 -2.48
CA ARG A 207 6.70 26.87 -3.62
C ARG A 207 6.50 25.46 -4.15
N ALA A 208 7.57 24.67 -4.26
CA ALA A 208 7.48 23.27 -4.69
C ALA A 208 6.68 22.41 -3.71
N HIS A 209 6.87 22.58 -2.40
CA HIS A 209 6.05 21.90 -1.39
C HIS A 209 4.58 22.34 -1.44
N ASP A 210 4.32 23.64 -1.55
CA ASP A 210 2.96 24.19 -1.59
C ASP A 210 2.19 23.72 -2.84
N GLU A 211 2.82 23.77 -4.01
CA GLU A 211 2.21 23.32 -5.27
C GLU A 211 2.05 21.80 -5.32
N MET A 212 2.98 21.02 -4.75
CA MET A 212 2.82 19.58 -4.59
C MET A 212 1.66 19.23 -3.65
N ALA A 213 1.53 19.94 -2.53
CA ALA A 213 0.42 19.76 -1.59
C ALA A 213 -0.93 20.14 -2.22
N ALA A 214 -0.97 21.23 -3.01
CA ALA A 214 -2.16 21.64 -3.75
C ALA A 214 -2.57 20.59 -4.80
N PHE A 215 -1.60 20.08 -5.58
CA PHE A 215 -1.84 19.01 -6.55
C PHE A 215 -2.40 17.76 -5.89
N GLU A 216 -1.78 17.33 -4.79
CA GLU A 216 -2.16 16.13 -4.04
C GLU A 216 -3.52 16.32 -3.32
N GLY A 217 -3.89 17.55 -2.96
CA GLY A 217 -5.22 17.89 -2.46
C GLY A 217 -6.33 17.67 -3.50
N GLN A 218 -6.03 17.89 -4.78
CA GLN A 218 -6.93 17.66 -5.91
C GLN A 218 -6.87 16.21 -6.41
N ASN A 219 -5.71 15.56 -6.31
CA ASN A 219 -5.41 14.24 -6.85
C ASN A 219 -4.86 13.31 -5.74
N ARG A 220 -5.73 12.95 -4.79
CA ARG A 220 -5.33 12.21 -3.58
C ARG A 220 -4.65 10.89 -3.92
N GLY A 221 -3.43 10.72 -3.42
CA GLY A 221 -2.63 9.50 -3.51
C GLY A 221 -1.89 9.33 -4.83
N VAL A 222 -2.17 10.15 -5.84
CA VAL A 222 -1.71 9.89 -7.21
C VAL A 222 -0.18 9.98 -7.31
N ILE A 223 0.47 10.94 -6.66
CA ILE A 223 1.94 11.05 -6.71
C ILE A 223 2.59 9.82 -6.09
N ALA A 224 2.17 9.45 -4.90
CA ALA A 224 2.71 8.30 -4.20
C ALA A 224 2.45 7.01 -4.97
N TRP A 225 1.27 6.88 -5.56
CA TRP A 225 0.88 5.75 -6.38
C TRP A 225 1.77 5.56 -7.60
N THR A 226 1.99 6.64 -8.34
CA THR A 226 2.91 6.69 -9.47
C THR A 226 4.32 6.30 -9.05
N LEU A 227 4.83 6.83 -7.94
CA LEU A 227 6.17 6.51 -7.45
C LEU A 227 6.30 5.04 -7.06
N ILE A 228 5.30 4.48 -6.37
CA ILE A 228 5.23 3.05 -6.02
C ILE A 228 5.30 2.16 -7.27
N HIS A 229 4.54 2.51 -8.31
CA HIS A 229 4.56 1.79 -9.59
C HIS A 229 5.88 1.89 -10.33
N ARG A 230 6.50 3.07 -10.33
CA ARG A 230 7.77 3.31 -11.02
C ARG A 230 8.95 2.60 -10.36
N LEU A 231 8.84 2.21 -9.09
CA LEU A 231 9.84 1.34 -8.48
C LEU A 231 9.96 -0.01 -9.22
N ALA A 232 8.90 -0.49 -9.88
CA ALA A 232 8.96 -1.72 -10.67
C ALA A 232 9.95 -1.60 -11.85
N LEU A 233 10.24 -0.38 -12.33
CA LEU A 233 11.17 -0.17 -13.43
C LEU A 233 12.60 -0.58 -13.06
N PHE A 234 12.99 -0.56 -11.78
CA PHE A 234 14.33 -0.97 -11.32
C PHE A 234 14.60 -2.46 -11.48
N PHE A 235 13.59 -3.26 -11.78
CA PHE A 235 13.74 -4.67 -12.11
C PHE A 235 14.00 -4.93 -13.61
N HIS A 236 14.05 -3.88 -14.44
CA HIS A 236 14.56 -4.00 -15.81
C HIS A 236 16.09 -4.07 -15.84
N PRO A 237 16.69 -4.83 -16.78
CA PRO A 237 18.14 -5.04 -16.83
C PRO A 237 18.96 -3.77 -17.09
N ASP A 238 18.36 -2.77 -17.73
CA ASP A 238 19.03 -1.53 -18.14
C ASP A 238 18.88 -0.38 -17.13
N ASN A 239 18.45 -0.66 -15.88
CA ASN A 239 18.16 0.42 -14.93
C ASN A 239 19.38 0.83 -14.08
N GLU A 240 19.39 2.09 -13.67
CA GLU A 240 20.43 2.72 -12.88
C GLU A 240 19.96 2.90 -11.41
N ASP A 241 20.46 2.06 -10.50
CA ASP A 241 20.19 2.13 -9.05
C ASP A 241 20.54 3.50 -8.44
N ALA A 242 21.35 4.31 -9.13
CA ALA A 242 21.70 5.69 -8.75
C ALA A 242 20.48 6.59 -8.52
N PHE A 243 19.31 6.27 -9.08
CA PHE A 243 18.07 7.05 -8.88
C PHE A 243 17.25 6.63 -7.65
N LEU A 244 17.53 5.47 -7.05
CA LEU A 244 16.75 4.95 -5.93
C LEU A 244 16.71 5.89 -4.70
N PRO A 245 17.79 6.62 -4.35
CA PRO A 245 17.75 7.58 -3.24
C PRO A 245 16.66 8.65 -3.39
N TYR A 246 16.32 9.05 -4.62
CA TYR A 246 15.26 10.02 -4.87
C TYR A 246 13.87 9.49 -4.53
N TYR A 247 13.62 8.20 -4.77
CA TYR A 247 12.35 7.56 -4.40
C TYR A 247 12.26 7.36 -2.89
N TYR A 248 13.35 6.95 -2.24
CA TYR A 248 13.39 6.75 -0.80
C TYR A 248 12.99 8.00 -0.02
N TYR A 249 13.34 9.19 -0.51
CA TYR A 249 12.94 10.46 0.10
C TYR A 249 11.42 10.59 0.28
N PHE A 250 10.62 10.09 -0.67
CA PHE A 250 9.16 10.18 -0.62
C PHE A 250 8.52 9.15 0.34
N PHE A 251 9.22 8.06 0.65
CA PHE A 251 8.75 6.98 1.52
C PHE A 251 9.43 6.96 2.88
N ARG A 252 9.84 8.13 3.39
CA ARG A 252 10.30 8.23 4.79
C ARG A 252 9.11 8.15 5.74
N ILE A 253 9.29 7.52 6.90
CA ILE A 253 8.23 7.25 7.88
C ILE A 253 7.41 8.51 8.21
N ASP A 254 8.07 9.66 8.39
CA ASP A 254 7.41 10.92 8.74
C ASP A 254 6.47 11.45 7.65
N THR A 255 6.75 11.15 6.37
CA THR A 255 5.91 11.56 5.24
C THR A 255 4.88 10.49 4.87
N MET A 256 5.05 9.27 5.36
CA MET A 256 4.21 8.15 4.97
C MET A 256 2.79 8.22 5.54
N LYS A 257 2.57 8.71 6.77
CA LYS A 257 1.23 8.66 7.37
C LYS A 257 0.16 9.36 6.53
N ASP A 258 0.38 10.63 6.20
CA ASP A 258 -0.55 11.40 5.35
C ASP A 258 -0.64 10.82 3.93
N THR A 259 0.45 10.22 3.46
CA THR A 259 0.53 9.60 2.13
C THR A 259 -0.30 8.31 2.07
N ILE A 260 -0.27 7.48 3.11
CA ILE A 260 -1.01 6.22 3.20
C ILE A 260 -2.51 6.48 3.22
N ASP A 261 -2.98 7.46 4.01
CA ASP A 261 -4.40 7.83 4.06
C ASP A 261 -4.92 8.26 2.68
N ARG A 262 -4.11 8.99 1.90
CA ARG A 262 -4.46 9.42 0.54
C ARG A 262 -4.41 8.27 -0.46
N LEU A 263 -3.39 7.42 -0.38
CA LEU A 263 -3.24 6.22 -1.21
C LEU A 263 -4.44 5.29 -1.09
N HIS A 264 -5.02 5.14 0.10
CA HIS A 264 -6.16 4.25 0.32
C HIS A 264 -7.36 4.57 -0.60
N THR A 265 -7.52 5.82 -1.03
CA THR A 265 -8.60 6.22 -1.95
C THR A 265 -8.48 5.59 -3.35
N LEU A 266 -7.29 5.07 -3.69
CA LEU A 266 -6.97 4.44 -4.97
C LEU A 266 -7.04 2.90 -4.95
N ASN A 267 -7.36 2.29 -3.79
CA ASN A 267 -7.37 0.83 -3.58
C ASN A 267 -6.06 0.13 -4.05
N PRO A 268 -4.88 0.55 -3.57
CA PRO A 268 -3.58 0.17 -4.13
C PRO A 268 -3.16 -1.27 -3.79
N VAL A 269 -3.79 -1.89 -2.79
CA VAL A 269 -3.34 -3.13 -2.14
C VAL A 269 -3.13 -4.27 -3.12
N GLN A 270 -4.13 -4.58 -3.96
CA GLN A 270 -4.04 -5.66 -4.95
C GLN A 270 -2.83 -5.49 -5.88
N SER A 271 -2.62 -4.28 -6.37
CA SER A 271 -1.58 -3.97 -7.35
C SER A 271 -0.18 -3.98 -6.71
N ILE A 272 -0.03 -3.52 -5.46
CA ILE A 272 1.23 -3.67 -4.72
C ILE A 272 1.56 -5.15 -4.50
N VAL A 273 0.58 -5.97 -4.11
CA VAL A 273 0.76 -7.41 -3.96
C VAL A 273 1.14 -8.07 -5.28
N ASN A 274 0.53 -7.67 -6.39
CA ASN A 274 0.89 -8.17 -7.72
C ASN A 274 2.34 -7.81 -8.11
N MET A 275 2.80 -6.60 -7.79
CA MET A 275 4.19 -6.18 -8.05
C MET A 275 5.19 -6.97 -7.17
N LEU A 276 4.87 -7.17 -5.90
CA LEU A 276 5.64 -8.03 -5.01
C LEU A 276 5.67 -9.49 -5.51
N ALA A 277 4.54 -10.00 -5.99
CA ALA A 277 4.44 -11.36 -6.52
C ALA A 277 5.32 -11.51 -7.75
N TRP A 278 5.25 -10.55 -8.68
CA TRP A 278 6.08 -10.52 -9.88
C TRP A 278 7.57 -10.47 -9.53
N ALA A 279 7.99 -9.56 -8.64
CA ALA A 279 9.39 -9.42 -8.24
C ALA A 279 9.94 -10.70 -7.57
N THR A 280 9.14 -11.35 -6.72
CA THR A 280 9.55 -12.55 -5.96
C THR A 280 9.34 -13.87 -6.71
N THR A 281 8.63 -13.88 -7.85
CA THR A 281 8.50 -15.05 -8.75
C THR A 281 9.49 -15.01 -9.90
N SER A 282 10.17 -13.88 -10.12
CA SER A 282 11.10 -13.73 -11.24
C SER A 282 12.24 -14.75 -11.19
N SER A 283 12.72 -15.23 -12.33
CA SER A 283 13.80 -16.22 -12.40
C SER A 283 15.14 -15.73 -11.84
N ILE A 284 15.30 -14.42 -11.73
CA ILE A 284 16.48 -13.76 -11.12
C ILE A 284 16.39 -13.67 -9.59
N TRP A 285 15.21 -13.96 -9.01
CA TRP A 285 15.04 -14.04 -7.58
C TRP A 285 15.63 -15.35 -7.03
N PRO A 286 16.32 -15.32 -5.88
CA PRO A 286 16.77 -14.15 -5.11
C PRO A 286 18.20 -13.71 -5.47
N ALA A 287 19.01 -14.61 -6.03
CA ALA A 287 20.46 -14.51 -6.03
C ALA A 287 21.03 -13.49 -7.04
N SER A 288 20.20 -12.97 -7.94
CA SER A 288 20.61 -12.03 -8.99
C SER A 288 19.98 -10.65 -8.84
N LEU A 289 19.32 -10.37 -7.71
CA LEU A 289 18.85 -9.02 -7.42
C LEU A 289 19.97 -8.12 -6.91
N THR A 290 19.87 -6.83 -7.23
CA THR A 290 20.72 -5.79 -6.65
C THR A 290 20.23 -5.42 -5.25
N ALA A 291 21.11 -4.84 -4.42
CA ALA A 291 20.75 -4.30 -3.11
C ALA A 291 19.59 -3.27 -3.23
N GLY A 292 19.62 -2.45 -4.30
CA GLY A 292 18.54 -1.52 -4.62
C GLY A 292 17.19 -2.21 -4.85
N GLN A 293 17.16 -3.34 -5.56
CA GLN A 293 15.93 -4.10 -5.80
C GLN A 293 15.39 -4.75 -4.52
N HIS A 294 16.26 -5.23 -3.62
CA HIS A 294 15.84 -5.68 -2.29
C HIS A 294 15.20 -4.55 -1.48
N ARG A 295 15.80 -3.36 -1.53
CA ARG A 295 15.27 -2.16 -0.86
C ARG A 295 13.90 -1.73 -1.40
N ILE A 296 13.63 -1.95 -2.68
CA ILE A 296 12.31 -1.69 -3.27
C ILE A 296 11.24 -2.62 -2.70
N ILE A 297 11.55 -3.90 -2.53
CA ILE A 297 10.64 -4.85 -1.88
C ILE A 297 10.35 -4.39 -0.45
N THR A 298 11.38 -3.95 0.29
CA THR A 298 11.19 -3.35 1.62
C THR A 298 10.28 -2.12 1.58
N ILE A 299 10.43 -1.23 0.59
CA ILE A 299 9.53 -0.07 0.44
C ILE A 299 8.09 -0.51 0.18
N TRP A 300 7.87 -1.45 -0.75
CA TRP A 300 6.52 -1.95 -1.04
C TRP A 300 5.89 -2.63 0.17
N MET A 301 6.64 -3.43 0.93
CA MET A 301 6.18 -4.04 2.17
C MET A 301 5.88 -2.98 3.25
N GLY A 302 6.75 -1.98 3.38
CA GLY A 302 6.59 -0.87 4.31
C GLY A 302 5.40 0.04 3.99
N VAL A 303 5.01 0.15 2.72
CA VAL A 303 3.77 0.82 2.30
C VAL A 303 2.56 -0.08 2.52
N LEU A 304 2.69 -1.38 2.20
CA LEU A 304 1.60 -2.35 2.33
C LEU A 304 1.20 -2.56 3.79
N GLY A 305 2.16 -2.66 4.72
CA GLY A 305 1.90 -2.86 6.15
C GLY A 305 0.87 -1.86 6.70
N PRO A 306 1.14 -0.54 6.68
CA PRO A 306 0.18 0.48 7.09
C PRO A 306 -1.14 0.43 6.34
N LEU A 307 -1.16 0.12 5.03
CA LEU A 307 -2.42 -0.03 4.29
C LEU A 307 -3.28 -1.19 4.80
N LEU A 308 -2.66 -2.26 5.29
CA LEU A 308 -3.36 -3.41 5.89
C LEU A 308 -3.67 -3.18 7.38
N ASP A 309 -2.87 -2.37 8.05
CA ASP A 309 -2.92 -2.06 9.48
C ASP A 309 -3.70 -0.76 9.78
N LEU A 310 -4.69 -0.38 8.98
CA LEU A 310 -5.32 0.93 9.18
C LEU A 310 -6.24 0.97 10.43
N PRO A 311 -5.89 1.75 11.47
CA PRO A 311 -6.62 1.83 12.74
C PRO A 311 -7.96 2.57 12.65
N ASN A 312 -8.34 3.10 11.49
CA ASN A 312 -9.50 4.01 11.38
C ASN A 312 -10.45 3.72 10.22
N SER A 313 -10.35 2.58 9.54
CA SER A 313 -11.36 2.21 8.54
C SER A 313 -12.69 1.87 9.24
N ILE A 314 -13.65 2.78 9.13
CA ILE A 314 -15.03 2.66 9.60
C ILE A 314 -15.78 1.50 8.90
N PHE A 315 -15.24 1.00 7.78
CA PHE A 315 -15.87 -0.01 6.93
C PHE A 315 -15.05 -1.30 6.92
N LEU A 316 -15.58 -2.34 7.56
CA LEU A 316 -15.09 -3.73 7.57
C LEU A 316 -13.59 -3.86 7.91
N PRO A 317 -13.25 -4.20 9.18
CA PRO A 317 -11.88 -4.12 9.72
C PRO A 317 -10.81 -4.97 9.02
N HIS A 318 -11.14 -5.72 7.97
CA HIS A 318 -10.21 -6.60 7.24
C HIS A 318 -10.37 -6.56 5.72
N THR A 319 -11.07 -5.58 5.13
CA THR A 319 -11.30 -5.58 3.67
C THR A 319 -9.99 -5.60 2.88
N GLU A 320 -9.03 -4.74 3.24
CA GLU A 320 -7.72 -4.67 2.59
C GLU A 320 -6.91 -5.95 2.81
N LEU A 321 -6.91 -6.51 4.02
CA LEU A 321 -6.27 -7.80 4.30
C LEU A 321 -6.86 -8.93 3.44
N LEU A 322 -8.18 -8.96 3.28
CA LEU A 322 -8.86 -9.94 2.43
C LEU A 322 -8.49 -9.75 0.95
N ILE A 323 -8.37 -8.50 0.47
CA ILE A 323 -7.89 -8.19 -0.88
C ILE A 323 -6.46 -8.70 -1.05
N ALA A 324 -5.56 -8.37 -0.12
CA ALA A 324 -4.17 -8.82 -0.17
C ALA A 324 -4.03 -10.35 -0.15
N LEU A 325 -4.80 -11.04 0.68
CA LEU A 325 -4.83 -12.50 0.76
C LEU A 325 -5.30 -13.12 -0.56
N ARG A 326 -6.36 -12.58 -1.17
CA ARG A 326 -6.83 -13.02 -2.50
C ARG A 326 -5.83 -12.73 -3.61
N ALA A 327 -5.07 -11.64 -3.46
CA ALA A 327 -3.99 -11.27 -4.35
C ALA A 327 -2.74 -12.17 -4.23
N GLY A 328 -2.69 -13.04 -3.23
CA GLY A 328 -1.58 -13.97 -3.04
C GLY A 328 -0.42 -13.43 -2.20
N ILE A 329 -0.67 -12.50 -1.27
CA ILE A 329 0.38 -11.98 -0.37
C ILE A 329 1.04 -13.07 0.48
N LEU A 330 0.30 -14.11 0.86
CA LEU A 330 0.78 -15.12 1.80
C LEU A 330 1.93 -15.98 1.24
N PRO A 331 1.85 -16.53 0.01
CA PRO A 331 3.01 -17.12 -0.67
C PRO A 331 4.21 -16.19 -0.85
N ILE A 332 4.00 -14.87 -0.95
CA ILE A 332 5.09 -13.89 -1.04
C ILE A 332 5.79 -13.81 0.32
N VAL A 333 5.05 -13.60 1.40
CA VAL A 333 5.59 -13.54 2.77
C VAL A 333 6.38 -14.81 3.10
N HIS A 334 5.84 -15.99 2.80
CA HIS A 334 6.55 -17.26 2.97
C HIS A 334 7.90 -17.27 2.25
N ARG A 335 7.92 -16.87 0.97
CA ARG A 335 9.16 -16.84 0.17
C ARG A 335 10.19 -15.84 0.68
N LEU A 336 9.74 -14.69 1.18
CA LEU A 336 10.63 -13.69 1.76
C LEU A 336 11.32 -14.23 3.03
N LEU A 337 10.59 -15.00 3.86
CA LEU A 337 11.13 -15.58 5.09
C LEU A 337 12.09 -16.75 4.80
N GLU A 338 11.69 -17.67 3.93
CA GLU A 338 12.47 -18.87 3.56
C GLU A 338 13.74 -18.55 2.76
N LEU A 339 13.91 -17.31 2.30
CA LEU A 339 15.07 -16.90 1.55
C LEU A 339 16.36 -17.07 2.36
N GLN A 340 17.14 -18.12 2.08
CA GLN A 340 18.48 -18.28 2.63
C GLN A 340 19.52 -17.73 1.67
N ILE A 341 20.09 -16.57 1.99
CA ILE A 341 21.22 -16.02 1.24
C ILE A 341 22.48 -16.73 1.73
N PRO A 342 23.26 -17.39 0.85
CA PRO A 342 24.45 -18.12 1.26
C PRO A 342 25.42 -17.23 2.03
N SER A 343 25.69 -17.61 3.29
CA SER A 343 26.67 -16.93 4.15
C SER A 343 28.04 -16.94 3.47
N GLY A 344 28.47 -15.80 2.92
CA GLY A 344 29.79 -15.64 2.31
C GLY A 344 29.82 -14.96 0.93
N GLN A 345 28.68 -14.67 0.30
CA GLN A 345 28.69 -14.07 -1.05
C GLN A 345 28.53 -12.54 -1.12
N LEU A 346 28.10 -11.81 -0.07
CA LEU A 346 27.93 -10.35 -0.15
C LEU A 346 28.24 -9.64 1.19
N PRO A 347 29.25 -8.74 1.27
CA PRO A 347 29.57 -7.98 2.49
C PRO A 347 28.61 -6.81 2.80
N ALA A 348 27.86 -6.31 1.80
CA ALA A 348 26.99 -5.13 1.93
C ALA A 348 25.48 -5.44 1.76
N ALA A 349 25.13 -6.63 1.26
CA ALA A 349 23.73 -7.01 1.09
C ALA A 349 23.08 -7.47 2.42
N THR A 350 23.87 -7.89 3.41
CA THR A 350 23.35 -8.50 4.65
C THR A 350 22.42 -7.61 5.47
N GLU A 351 22.63 -6.29 5.50
CA GLU A 351 21.75 -5.38 6.25
C GLU A 351 20.44 -5.10 5.50
N GLU A 352 20.52 -4.77 4.21
CA GLU A 352 19.32 -4.52 3.38
C GLU A 352 18.51 -5.81 3.16
N ASP A 353 19.17 -6.96 3.10
CA ASP A 353 18.54 -8.28 3.01
C ASP A 353 17.72 -8.61 4.26
N MET A 354 18.17 -8.15 5.42
CA MET A 354 17.45 -8.37 6.67
C MET A 354 16.17 -7.52 6.72
N MET A 355 16.13 -6.37 6.02
CA MET A 355 15.01 -5.43 6.12
C MET A 355 13.69 -5.96 5.52
N TYR A 356 13.70 -6.62 4.36
CA TYR A 356 12.46 -7.19 3.82
C TYR A 356 11.97 -8.38 4.66
N LYS A 357 12.90 -9.14 5.27
CA LYS A 357 12.54 -10.21 6.21
C LYS A 357 11.90 -9.65 7.46
N LEU A 358 12.50 -8.62 8.05
CA LEU A 358 11.93 -7.93 9.20
C LEU A 358 10.54 -7.37 8.88
N ALA A 359 10.35 -6.77 7.70
CA ALA A 359 9.04 -6.30 7.26
C ALA A 359 8.02 -7.45 7.08
N ALA A 360 8.46 -8.62 6.59
CA ALA A 360 7.61 -9.81 6.46
C ALA A 360 7.23 -10.39 7.84
N VAL A 361 8.19 -10.48 8.78
CA VAL A 361 7.97 -10.92 10.16
C VAL A 361 7.02 -9.96 10.88
N ASP A 362 7.24 -8.66 10.73
CA ASP A 362 6.36 -7.63 11.29
C ASP A 362 4.94 -7.81 10.78
N MET A 363 4.76 -7.90 9.45
CA MET A 363 3.44 -8.14 8.85
C MET A 363 2.77 -9.43 9.34
N LEU A 364 3.53 -10.52 9.53
CA LEU A 364 2.98 -11.73 10.15
C LEU A 364 2.45 -11.48 11.56
N LYS A 365 3.21 -10.77 12.39
CA LYS A 365 2.92 -10.56 13.81
C LYS A 365 1.84 -9.51 14.04
N THR A 366 1.86 -8.41 13.30
CA THR A 366 0.99 -7.24 13.51
C THR A 366 -0.32 -7.35 12.72
N ILE A 367 -0.30 -8.01 11.55
CA ILE A 367 -1.46 -8.04 10.64
C ILE A 367 -2.05 -9.45 10.54
N PHE A 368 -1.27 -10.44 10.10
CA PHE A 368 -1.84 -11.76 9.79
C PHE A 368 -2.25 -12.55 11.02
N LEU A 369 -1.39 -12.61 12.04
CA LEU A 369 -1.64 -13.37 13.26
C LEU A 369 -2.89 -12.86 14.02
N PRO A 370 -3.05 -11.55 14.27
CA PRO A 370 -4.30 -11.01 14.79
C PRO A 370 -5.48 -11.22 13.84
N GLY A 371 -5.23 -11.25 12.52
CA GLY A 371 -6.22 -11.57 11.51
C GLY A 371 -6.83 -12.98 11.62
N LEU A 372 -6.11 -13.96 12.17
CA LEU A 372 -6.55 -15.36 12.22
C LEU A 372 -7.82 -15.61 13.04
N VAL A 373 -8.11 -14.73 14.01
CA VAL A 373 -9.34 -14.83 14.81
C VAL A 373 -10.59 -14.45 14.01
N TRP A 374 -10.42 -13.87 12.81
CA TRP A 374 -11.53 -13.49 11.96
C TRP A 374 -11.86 -14.61 10.99
N ARG A 375 -13.10 -15.10 11.03
CA ARG A 375 -13.58 -16.21 10.20
C ARG A 375 -13.24 -16.02 8.72
N ASP A 376 -13.51 -14.83 8.20
CA ASP A 376 -13.40 -14.59 6.75
C ASP A 376 -11.92 -14.51 6.32
N VAL A 377 -11.04 -14.02 7.21
CA VAL A 377 -9.58 -14.07 7.02
C VAL A 377 -9.10 -15.51 7.04
N LEU A 378 -9.46 -16.29 8.08
CA LEU A 378 -9.11 -17.71 8.20
C LEU A 378 -9.57 -18.53 6.98
N ARG A 379 -10.79 -18.27 6.50
CA ARG A 379 -11.33 -18.90 5.29
C ARG A 379 -10.56 -18.50 4.04
N THR A 380 -10.17 -17.24 3.92
CA THR A 380 -9.44 -16.74 2.75
C THR A 380 -8.02 -17.30 2.73
N ILE A 381 -7.34 -17.37 3.88
CA ILE A 381 -6.04 -18.06 4.02
C ILE A 381 -6.20 -19.52 3.58
N ARG A 382 -7.19 -20.25 4.11
CA ARG A 382 -7.45 -21.64 3.70
C ARG A 382 -7.66 -21.80 2.20
N SER A 383 -8.32 -20.84 1.56
CA SER A 383 -8.52 -20.84 0.10
C SER A 383 -7.21 -20.57 -0.63
N ALA A 384 -6.42 -19.59 -0.17
CA ALA A 384 -5.15 -19.19 -0.79
C ALA A 384 -4.05 -20.26 -0.65
N THR A 385 -4.10 -21.10 0.38
CA THR A 385 -3.10 -22.14 0.62
C THR A 385 -3.52 -23.53 0.14
N LYS A 386 -4.72 -23.67 -0.43
CA LYS A 386 -5.24 -24.97 -0.86
C LYS A 386 -4.36 -25.64 -1.92
N ASP A 387 -3.75 -24.84 -2.79
CA ASP A 387 -3.00 -25.33 -3.96
C ASP A 387 -1.47 -25.24 -3.77
N THR A 388 -0.99 -24.66 -2.67
CA THR A 388 0.44 -24.37 -2.47
C THR A 388 1.08 -25.14 -1.32
N ASP A 389 0.29 -25.83 -0.48
CA ASP A 389 0.74 -26.61 0.70
C ASP A 389 1.66 -25.87 1.70
N ILE A 390 1.81 -24.54 1.58
CA ILE A 390 2.74 -23.72 2.38
C ILE A 390 2.43 -23.70 3.88
N LEU A 391 1.20 -24.05 4.29
CA LEU A 391 0.78 -24.13 5.70
C LEU A 391 0.51 -25.56 6.18
N THR A 392 0.51 -26.54 5.27
CA THR A 392 0.29 -27.97 5.61
C THR A 392 1.61 -28.68 5.88
N ASN A 393 2.71 -28.26 5.24
CA ASN A 393 4.04 -28.84 5.39
C ASN A 393 4.96 -28.05 6.34
N VAL A 394 4.55 -27.90 7.61
CA VAL A 394 5.25 -27.06 8.60
C VAL A 394 6.67 -27.56 8.90
N ASP A 395 6.91 -28.87 8.81
CA ASP A 395 8.22 -29.45 9.12
C ASP A 395 9.29 -29.12 8.06
N SER A 396 8.89 -28.54 6.92
CA SER A 396 9.78 -28.18 5.82
C SER A 396 10.30 -26.74 5.88
N ALA A 397 9.61 -25.85 6.60
CA ALA A 397 9.97 -24.44 6.68
C ALA A 397 11.09 -24.23 7.71
N LYS A 398 12.12 -23.50 7.30
CA LYS A 398 13.28 -23.23 8.15
C LYS A 398 13.07 -22.02 9.06
N ASP A 399 12.12 -21.15 8.72
CA ASP A 399 11.88 -19.92 9.47
C ASP A 399 10.97 -20.14 10.71
N PRO A 400 11.42 -19.76 11.92
CA PRO A 400 10.65 -19.98 13.15
C PRO A 400 9.38 -19.13 13.25
N ASP A 401 9.35 -17.92 12.68
CA ASP A 401 8.18 -17.05 12.72
C ASP A 401 7.08 -17.59 11.79
N TRP A 402 7.46 -18.15 10.63
CA TRP A 402 6.52 -18.87 9.77
C TRP A 402 5.94 -20.11 10.45
N ASN A 403 6.79 -20.91 11.10
CA ASN A 403 6.36 -22.11 11.83
C ASN A 403 5.38 -21.78 12.96
N ALA A 404 5.64 -20.69 13.70
CA ALA A 404 4.71 -20.17 14.69
C ALA A 404 3.37 -19.77 14.05
N PHE A 405 3.39 -18.98 12.98
CA PHE A 405 2.17 -18.58 12.25
C PHE A 405 1.37 -19.80 11.75
N ALA A 406 2.02 -20.79 11.17
CA ALA A 406 1.37 -22.01 10.68
C ALA A 406 0.77 -22.85 11.83
N ALA A 407 1.44 -22.91 12.99
CA ALA A 407 0.88 -23.53 14.19
C ALA A 407 -0.40 -22.82 14.67
N TYR A 408 -0.40 -21.47 14.72
CA TYR A 408 -1.59 -20.69 15.06
C TYR A 408 -2.72 -20.88 14.05
N TYR A 409 -2.41 -20.89 12.76
CA TYR A 409 -3.40 -21.15 11.72
C TYR A 409 -4.07 -22.52 11.88
N ARG A 410 -3.29 -23.58 12.15
CA ARG A 410 -3.83 -24.93 12.43
C ARG A 410 -4.71 -24.95 13.68
N TYR A 411 -4.27 -24.27 14.75
CA TYR A 411 -5.04 -24.11 15.98
C TYR A 411 -6.41 -23.46 15.72
N PHE A 412 -6.44 -22.30 15.05
CA PHE A 412 -7.70 -21.62 14.71
C PHE A 412 -8.57 -22.41 13.72
N CYS A 413 -7.98 -23.19 12.81
CA CYS A 413 -8.71 -24.11 11.94
C CYS A 413 -9.39 -25.24 12.72
N ALA A 414 -8.74 -25.78 13.75
CA ALA A 414 -9.33 -26.79 14.63
C ALA A 414 -10.51 -26.20 15.40
N ILE A 415 -10.34 -25.02 16.01
CA ILE A 415 -11.43 -24.29 16.68
C ILE A 415 -12.59 -24.02 15.71
N TRP A 416 -12.30 -23.60 14.49
CA TRP A 416 -13.32 -23.35 13.47
C TRP A 416 -14.12 -24.61 13.11
N SER A 417 -13.46 -25.77 13.12
CA SER A 417 -14.11 -27.06 12.89
C SER A 417 -15.04 -27.43 14.05
N HIS A 418 -14.58 -27.31 15.30
CA HIS A 418 -15.42 -27.48 16.50
C HIS A 418 -16.61 -26.51 16.51
N TYR A 419 -16.37 -25.24 16.16
CA TYR A 419 -17.43 -24.24 16.02
C TYR A 419 -18.49 -24.66 15.00
N LYS A 420 -18.07 -25.17 13.83
CA LYS A 420 -19.00 -25.64 12.80
C LYS A 420 -19.84 -26.81 13.27
N GLU A 421 -19.24 -27.77 13.97
CA GLU A 421 -19.94 -28.91 14.54
C GLU A 421 -20.97 -28.46 15.58
N ALA A 422 -20.58 -27.58 16.50
CA ALA A 422 -21.48 -26.97 17.48
C ALA A 422 -22.62 -26.19 16.81
N LEU A 423 -22.33 -25.46 15.73
CA LEU A 423 -23.32 -24.71 14.97
C LEU A 423 -24.32 -25.63 14.25
N VAL A 424 -23.84 -26.73 13.66
CA VAL A 424 -24.70 -27.74 13.04
C VAL A 424 -25.60 -28.37 14.09
N GLU A 425 -25.05 -28.77 15.23
CA GLU A 425 -25.79 -29.34 16.35
C GLU A 425 -26.87 -28.38 16.86
N ALA A 426 -26.51 -27.12 17.14
CA ALA A 426 -27.43 -26.09 17.59
C ALA A 426 -28.53 -25.77 16.57
N ARG A 427 -28.35 -26.13 15.29
CA ARG A 427 -29.32 -25.95 14.20
C ARG A 427 -30.14 -27.20 13.88
N LYS A 428 -29.91 -28.34 14.54
CA LYS A 428 -30.70 -29.56 14.30
C LYS A 428 -32.15 -29.42 14.75
N SER A 429 -32.39 -28.72 15.85
CA SER A 429 -33.71 -28.58 16.45
C SER A 429 -33.90 -27.23 17.14
N CYS A 430 -35.15 -26.86 17.33
CA CYS A 430 -35.50 -25.74 18.20
C CYS A 430 -35.12 -26.10 19.65
N ALA A 431 -34.44 -25.19 20.36
CA ALA A 431 -34.00 -25.43 21.73
C ALA A 431 -35.15 -25.59 22.73
N TYR A 432 -36.34 -25.10 22.39
CA TYR A 432 -37.56 -25.52 23.09
C TYR A 432 -37.90 -26.96 22.66
N THR A 433 -37.60 -27.93 23.53
CA THR A 433 -37.67 -29.38 23.25
C THR A 433 -39.05 -29.89 22.87
N GLU A 434 -40.12 -29.22 23.29
CA GLU A 434 -41.50 -29.55 22.91
C GLU A 434 -41.87 -29.04 21.51
N CYS A 435 -41.02 -28.24 20.88
CA CYS A 435 -41.24 -27.74 19.52
C CYS A 435 -40.81 -28.75 18.47
N GLN A 436 -41.75 -29.20 17.65
CA GLN A 436 -41.49 -30.15 16.55
C GLN A 436 -40.92 -29.49 15.28
N ARG A 437 -40.75 -28.15 15.24
CA ARG A 437 -40.25 -27.44 14.06
C ARG A 437 -38.73 -27.35 14.05
N SER A 438 -38.11 -27.80 12.95
CA SER A 438 -36.66 -27.73 12.72
C SER A 438 -36.24 -26.78 11.59
N SER A 439 -37.18 -26.17 10.88
CA SER A 439 -36.88 -25.26 9.77
C SER A 439 -36.75 -23.80 10.20
N ASN A 440 -35.90 -23.04 9.50
CA ASN A 440 -35.71 -21.59 9.66
C ASN A 440 -35.38 -21.15 11.10
N LEU A 441 -34.53 -21.91 11.78
CA LEU A 441 -34.12 -21.60 13.15
C LEU A 441 -33.30 -20.30 13.19
N LYS A 442 -33.68 -19.39 14.08
CA LYS A 442 -32.98 -18.16 14.41
C LYS A 442 -32.10 -18.38 15.62
N MET A 443 -30.85 -17.98 15.51
CA MET A 443 -29.87 -18.11 16.58
C MET A 443 -30.12 -17.09 17.69
N CYS A 444 -29.97 -17.52 18.95
CA CYS A 444 -30.02 -16.62 20.10
C CYS A 444 -28.85 -15.63 20.09
N ILE A 445 -28.96 -14.56 20.88
CA ILE A 445 -27.91 -13.53 20.93
C ILE A 445 -26.55 -14.09 21.34
N CYS A 446 -26.52 -15.03 22.27
CA CYS A 446 -25.33 -15.75 22.75
C CYS A 446 -24.76 -16.75 21.73
N GLY A 447 -25.51 -17.14 20.70
CA GLY A 447 -25.08 -18.11 19.70
C GLY A 447 -25.26 -19.59 20.08
N SER A 448 -25.48 -19.92 21.35
CA SER A 448 -25.45 -21.31 21.83
C SER A 448 -26.72 -22.13 21.56
N VAL A 449 -27.83 -21.48 21.20
CA VAL A 449 -29.11 -22.16 20.92
C VAL A 449 -29.85 -21.50 19.76
N CYS A 450 -30.70 -22.25 19.07
CA CYS A 450 -31.55 -21.72 18.00
C CYS A 450 -33.04 -21.95 18.27
N TYR A 451 -33.89 -21.08 17.73
CA TYR A 451 -35.34 -21.08 17.91
C TYR A 451 -36.07 -20.94 16.58
N CYS A 452 -37.13 -21.73 16.34
CA CYS A 452 -37.93 -21.57 15.12
C CYS A 452 -38.82 -20.30 15.15
N SER A 453 -39.06 -19.73 16.33
CA SER A 453 -39.92 -18.56 16.50
C SER A 453 -39.59 -17.79 17.78
N ILE A 454 -40.03 -16.53 17.84
CA ILE A 454 -39.94 -15.70 19.06
C ILE A 454 -40.75 -16.32 20.22
N TYR A 455 -41.82 -17.05 19.91
CA TYR A 455 -42.64 -17.73 20.91
C TYR A 455 -41.85 -18.86 21.59
N CYS A 456 -41.23 -19.76 20.82
CA CYS A 456 -40.38 -20.82 21.37
C CYS A 456 -39.17 -20.24 22.12
N GLN A 457 -38.61 -19.13 21.62
CA GLN A 457 -37.61 -18.38 22.37
C GLN A 457 -38.17 -17.96 23.71
N ARG A 458 -39.33 -17.29 23.82
CA ARG A 458 -39.88 -16.86 25.12
C ARG A 458 -40.11 -18.03 26.09
N LEU A 459 -40.63 -19.15 25.59
CA LEU A 459 -40.95 -20.34 26.39
C LEU A 459 -39.70 -21.03 26.94
N HIS A 460 -38.66 -21.20 26.13
CA HIS A 460 -37.41 -21.82 26.60
C HIS A 460 -36.48 -20.81 27.29
N TRP A 461 -36.44 -19.58 26.78
CA TRP A 461 -35.46 -18.59 27.17
C TRP A 461 -35.57 -18.24 28.64
N ARG A 462 -36.69 -17.68 29.11
CA ARG A 462 -36.80 -17.25 30.51
C ARG A 462 -36.53 -18.38 31.54
N PRO A 463 -37.18 -19.55 31.44
CA PRO A 463 -37.03 -20.57 32.47
C PRO A 463 -35.74 -21.37 32.38
N PHE A 464 -35.16 -21.57 31.19
CA PHE A 464 -34.04 -22.50 31.01
C PHE A 464 -32.80 -21.85 30.43
N HIS A 465 -32.94 -20.93 29.47
CA HIS A 465 -31.77 -20.35 28.81
C HIS A 465 -31.24 -19.09 29.50
N GLN A 466 -32.09 -18.21 30.00
CA GLN A 466 -31.80 -16.87 30.52
C GLN A 466 -30.70 -16.86 31.60
N PRO A 467 -30.66 -17.83 32.54
CA PRO A 467 -29.57 -17.90 33.52
C PRO A 467 -28.19 -18.07 32.89
N PHE A 468 -28.13 -18.68 31.70
CA PHE A 468 -26.90 -18.99 30.95
C PHE A 468 -26.75 -18.14 29.68
N CYS A 469 -27.84 -17.49 29.25
CA CYS A 469 -27.91 -16.60 28.12
C CYS A 469 -27.62 -15.22 28.64
N VAL A 470 -26.34 -14.97 28.92
CA VAL A 470 -25.89 -13.67 29.39
C VAL A 470 -26.37 -12.62 28.38
N PRO A 471 -27.35 -11.75 28.74
CA PRO A 471 -27.58 -10.56 27.98
C PRO A 471 -26.31 -9.76 28.23
N ARG A 472 -25.42 -9.74 27.24
CA ARG A 472 -24.16 -8.99 27.27
C ARG A 472 -24.38 -7.72 28.07
N ALA A 473 -23.43 -7.31 28.91
CA ALA A 473 -23.30 -5.89 29.20
C ALA A 473 -23.61 -5.17 27.88
N PRO A 474 -24.62 -4.27 27.84
CA PRO A 474 -24.87 -3.54 26.60
C PRO A 474 -23.50 -3.08 26.17
N ILE A 475 -23.05 -3.42 24.95
CA ILE A 475 -21.79 -2.89 24.40
C ILE A 475 -21.80 -1.46 24.86
N ARG A 476 -20.97 -1.12 25.86
CA ARG A 476 -21.23 0.09 26.64
C ARG A 476 -21.19 1.13 25.55
N LYS A 477 -22.32 1.83 25.35
CA LYS A 477 -22.39 2.94 24.42
C LYS A 477 -21.34 3.87 24.99
N SER A 478 -20.11 3.79 24.50
CA SER A 478 -19.16 4.87 24.62
C SER A 478 -19.93 6.00 23.98
N ARG A 479 -20.53 6.86 24.80
CA ARG A 479 -21.32 8.01 24.37
C ARG A 479 -20.36 9.06 23.81
N GLN A 480 -19.38 8.66 23.00
CA GLN A 480 -18.66 9.58 22.15
C GLN A 480 -19.57 9.88 20.96
N PRO A 481 -20.11 11.10 20.88
CA PRO A 481 -20.90 11.52 19.73
C PRO A 481 -19.98 11.47 18.50
N GLY A 482 -20.38 10.74 17.46
CA GLY A 482 -19.63 10.63 16.21
C GLY A 482 -19.06 9.24 15.90
N SER A 483 -19.17 8.27 16.80
CA SER A 483 -18.61 6.95 16.50
C SER A 483 -19.58 6.04 15.71
N PRO A 484 -19.23 5.56 14.49
CA PRO A 484 -20.17 4.88 13.60
C PRO A 484 -20.46 3.42 14.02
N ALA A 485 -21.74 3.02 13.93
CA ALA A 485 -22.29 1.66 13.88
C ALA A 485 -21.59 0.53 14.70
N TRP A 486 -21.77 0.55 16.02
CA TRP A 486 -21.13 -0.35 16.99
C TRP A 486 -21.80 -1.75 17.14
N ASN A 487 -22.15 -2.41 16.04
CA ASN A 487 -22.64 -3.79 16.06
C ASN A 487 -22.21 -4.55 14.78
N THR A 488 -20.94 -4.44 14.40
CA THR A 488 -20.36 -5.12 13.23
C THR A 488 -20.15 -6.62 13.44
N VAL A 489 -20.05 -7.09 14.68
CA VAL A 489 -19.83 -8.52 14.98
C VAL A 489 -21.14 -9.30 14.97
N THR A 490 -21.26 -10.23 14.02
CA THR A 490 -22.38 -11.17 13.86
C THR A 490 -22.49 -12.14 15.05
N HIS A 491 -23.67 -12.74 15.25
CA HIS A 491 -23.84 -13.79 16.27
C HIS A 491 -22.89 -14.98 16.07
N SER A 492 -22.59 -15.32 14.82
CA SER A 492 -21.64 -16.38 14.47
C SER A 492 -20.21 -16.09 14.90
N GLU A 493 -19.74 -14.86 14.70
CA GLU A 493 -18.37 -14.48 15.07
C GLU A 493 -18.19 -14.48 16.59
N ARG A 494 -19.23 -14.07 17.33
CA ARG A 494 -19.20 -14.09 18.80
C ARG A 494 -19.11 -15.50 19.37
N LEU A 495 -19.86 -16.45 18.79
CA LEU A 495 -19.75 -17.85 19.16
C LEU A 495 -18.37 -18.42 18.79
N PHE A 496 -17.79 -18.01 17.66
CA PHE A 496 -16.42 -18.39 17.31
C PHE A 496 -15.39 -17.88 18.32
N PHE A 497 -15.44 -16.60 18.70
CA PHE A 497 -14.55 -16.04 19.72
C PHE A 497 -14.69 -16.73 21.09
N GLN A 498 -15.92 -17.09 21.47
CA GLN A 498 -16.16 -17.89 22.66
C GLN A 498 -15.50 -19.27 22.58
N CYS A 499 -15.61 -19.96 21.44
CA CYS A 499 -14.90 -21.23 21.23
C CYS A 499 -13.37 -21.05 21.33
N CYS A 500 -12.82 -19.97 20.76
CA CYS A 500 -11.39 -19.66 20.86
C CYS A 500 -10.95 -19.50 22.33
N ALA A 501 -11.72 -18.74 23.13
CA ALA A 501 -11.40 -18.47 24.53
C ALA A 501 -11.47 -19.72 25.41
N LEU A 502 -12.48 -20.55 25.20
CA LEU A 502 -12.66 -21.83 25.88
C LEU A 502 -11.48 -22.77 25.61
N GLU A 503 -11.03 -22.85 24.36
CA GLU A 503 -9.94 -23.73 23.98
C GLU A 503 -8.58 -23.24 24.51
N VAL A 504 -8.37 -21.93 24.53
CA VAL A 504 -7.21 -21.28 25.17
C VAL A 504 -7.09 -21.70 26.65
N ILE A 505 -8.19 -21.66 27.38
CA ILE A 505 -8.22 -22.00 28.81
C ILE A 505 -7.87 -23.47 29.03
N ARG A 506 -8.47 -24.36 28.24
CA ARG A 506 -8.18 -25.80 28.31
C ARG A 506 -6.70 -26.10 28.06
N GLY A 507 -6.07 -25.36 27.14
CA GLY A 507 -4.66 -25.55 26.80
C GLY A 507 -3.67 -25.01 27.84
N SER A 508 -4.10 -24.10 28.71
CA SER A 508 -3.17 -23.36 29.59
C SER A 508 -3.07 -23.90 31.01
N GLY A 509 -3.82 -24.95 31.36
CA GLY A 509 -3.72 -25.62 32.65
C GLY A 509 -5.05 -26.17 33.15
N ASP A 510 -5.11 -26.46 34.44
CA ASP A 510 -6.30 -26.96 35.12
C ASP A 510 -7.41 -25.90 35.11
N PRO A 511 -8.54 -26.13 34.41
CA PRO A 511 -9.69 -25.24 34.47
C PRO A 511 -10.22 -25.06 35.91
N ASP A 512 -9.94 -26.00 36.82
CA ASP A 512 -10.29 -25.90 38.23
C ASP A 512 -9.41 -24.90 39.00
N ALA A 513 -8.18 -24.62 38.54
CA ALA A 513 -7.35 -23.54 39.08
C ALA A 513 -7.90 -22.14 38.74
N LEU A 514 -8.81 -22.04 37.76
CA LEU A 514 -9.54 -20.81 37.46
C LEU A 514 -10.69 -20.54 38.45
N GLN A 515 -11.05 -21.50 39.31
CA GLN A 515 -12.13 -21.33 40.31
C GLN A 515 -11.82 -20.27 41.37
N ASP A 516 -10.55 -19.89 41.50
CA ASP A 516 -10.09 -18.82 42.41
C ASP A 516 -10.22 -17.42 41.79
N TYR A 517 -10.46 -17.33 40.47
CA TYR A 517 -10.57 -16.07 39.76
C TYR A 517 -12.03 -15.80 39.37
N CYS A 518 -12.56 -14.66 39.82
CA CYS A 518 -13.90 -14.23 39.42
C CYS A 518 -13.93 -13.77 37.96
N SER A 519 -12.81 -13.29 37.40
CA SER A 519 -12.72 -12.86 36.01
C SER A 519 -11.35 -13.13 35.39
N VAL A 520 -11.31 -13.53 34.11
CA VAL A 520 -10.11 -13.93 33.36
C VAL A 520 -10.08 -13.21 32.01
N MET A 521 -9.17 -12.27 31.77
CA MET A 521 -9.07 -11.67 30.43
C MET A 521 -8.21 -12.54 29.48
N VAL A 522 -8.76 -13.00 28.36
CA VAL A 522 -8.03 -13.61 27.25
C VAL A 522 -7.78 -12.55 26.19
N ASP A 523 -6.57 -12.00 26.16
CA ASP A 523 -6.14 -11.06 25.15
C ASP A 523 -5.53 -11.82 23.96
N PHE A 524 -6.18 -11.73 22.80
CA PHE A 524 -5.67 -12.33 21.56
C PHE A 524 -4.61 -11.46 20.87
N VAL A 525 -4.31 -10.26 21.39
CA VAL A 525 -3.60 -9.20 20.64
C VAL A 525 -2.63 -8.38 21.50
N ASN A 526 -2.13 -8.90 22.63
CA ASN A 526 -1.24 -8.09 23.46
C ASN A 526 0.17 -7.95 22.84
N GLU A 527 0.54 -6.71 22.49
CA GLU A 527 1.79 -6.28 21.84
C GLU A 527 3.02 -6.23 22.77
N GLN A 528 2.87 -6.53 24.06
CA GLN A 528 3.98 -6.51 25.00
C GLN A 528 4.40 -7.93 25.39
N MET A 529 5.32 -8.54 24.62
CA MET A 529 6.37 -9.42 25.17
C MET A 529 7.38 -9.85 24.10
N THR A 530 8.56 -9.24 24.11
CA THR A 530 9.77 -9.86 23.57
C THR A 530 10.20 -11.01 24.49
N VAL A 531 9.83 -12.26 24.19
CA VAL A 531 10.62 -13.50 24.46
C VAL A 531 10.23 -14.58 23.43
N PRO A 532 11.17 -15.40 22.92
CA PRO A 532 10.84 -16.56 22.06
C PRO A 532 10.13 -17.67 22.84
N ALA A 533 9.27 -18.42 22.13
CA ALA A 533 8.46 -19.57 22.56
C ALA A 533 7.08 -19.24 23.19
N GLY A 534 6.06 -19.28 22.33
CA GLY A 534 4.64 -19.39 22.70
C GLY A 534 3.96 -18.06 23.00
N VAL A 535 2.82 -17.81 22.37
CA VAL A 535 1.86 -16.78 22.82
C VAL A 535 1.64 -16.97 24.32
N ARG A 536 2.18 -16.06 25.12
CA ARG A 536 1.81 -15.91 26.52
C ARG A 536 0.55 -15.08 26.57
N ILE A 537 -0.55 -15.77 26.77
CA ILE A 537 -1.83 -15.18 27.12
C ILE A 537 -1.66 -14.64 28.54
N GLN A 538 -1.76 -13.32 28.69
CA GLN A 538 -1.58 -12.69 29.99
C GLN A 538 -2.90 -12.80 30.75
N TYR A 539 -2.93 -13.69 31.75
CA TYR A 539 -4.02 -13.80 32.71
C TYR A 539 -3.95 -12.60 33.66
N GLY A 540 -4.93 -11.72 33.58
CA GLY A 540 -5.13 -10.66 34.57
C GLY A 540 -6.46 -10.86 35.29
N ALA A 541 -6.42 -10.81 36.62
CA ALA A 541 -7.61 -10.46 37.40
C ALA A 541 -7.85 -8.95 37.19
N MET A 542 -9.06 -8.54 36.80
CA MET A 542 -9.40 -7.12 36.82
C MET A 542 -9.56 -6.67 38.29
N GLU A 543 -8.48 -6.22 38.94
CA GLU A 543 -8.59 -5.72 40.32
C GLU A 543 -8.97 -4.23 40.44
N GLU A 544 -9.04 -3.44 39.35
CA GLU A 544 -9.19 -1.98 39.48
C GLU A 544 -10.38 -1.29 38.80
N LEU A 545 -11.36 -2.03 38.25
CA LEU A 545 -12.65 -1.43 37.91
C LEU A 545 -13.72 -2.09 38.75
N ALA A 546 -14.08 -1.43 39.85
CA ALA A 546 -15.20 -1.77 40.72
C ALA A 546 -16.51 -1.88 39.92
N PHE A 547 -16.74 -3.03 39.29
CA PHE A 547 -18.04 -3.44 38.80
C PHE A 547 -18.80 -3.99 40.00
N ALA A 548 -19.84 -3.27 40.41
CA ALA A 548 -20.73 -3.64 41.50
C ALA A 548 -21.63 -4.83 41.11
N PHE A 549 -21.03 -5.95 40.75
CA PHE A 549 -21.71 -7.24 40.62
C PHE A 549 -21.14 -8.16 41.70
N GLN A 550 -21.65 -8.03 42.92
CA GLN A 550 -21.48 -9.08 43.92
C GLN A 550 -22.51 -10.18 43.59
N PRO A 551 -22.09 -11.38 43.19
CA PRO A 551 -23.02 -12.51 43.11
C PRO A 551 -23.58 -12.71 44.52
N LYS A 552 -24.90 -12.65 44.68
CA LYS A 552 -25.56 -12.93 45.96
C LYS A 552 -25.42 -14.40 46.38
N ASP A 553 -24.86 -15.24 45.51
CA ASP A 553 -24.72 -16.67 45.70
C ASP A 553 -23.24 -17.06 45.57
N ARG A 554 -22.59 -17.40 46.69
CA ARG A 554 -21.16 -17.78 46.72
C ARG A 554 -20.90 -19.16 46.10
N ASP A 555 -21.94 -19.95 45.85
CA ASP A 555 -21.85 -21.34 45.38
C ASP A 555 -21.98 -21.48 43.84
N ALA A 556 -22.31 -20.40 43.13
CA ALA A 556 -22.29 -20.35 41.66
C ALA A 556 -21.13 -19.46 41.19
N ARG A 557 -19.88 -19.91 41.41
CA ARG A 557 -18.69 -19.22 40.90
C ARG A 557 -18.60 -19.38 39.38
N ALA A 558 -19.27 -18.50 38.64
CA ALA A 558 -19.02 -18.32 37.23
C ALA A 558 -17.64 -17.64 37.08
N VAL A 559 -16.75 -18.24 36.29
CA VAL A 559 -15.50 -17.58 35.90
C VAL A 559 -15.84 -16.67 34.72
N HIS A 560 -15.74 -15.35 34.91
CA HIS A 560 -16.06 -14.37 33.87
C HIS A 560 -14.87 -14.17 32.93
N ILE A 561 -14.85 -14.72 31.72
CA ILE A 561 -13.69 -14.53 30.83
C ILE A 561 -13.85 -13.27 29.98
N GLY A 562 -13.04 -12.23 30.17
CA GLY A 562 -12.96 -11.13 29.21
C GLY A 562 -12.15 -11.52 27.97
N VAL A 563 -12.76 -11.88 26.85
CA VAL A 563 -12.07 -11.92 25.57
C VAL A 563 -11.80 -10.51 25.08
N ARG A 564 -10.53 -10.09 25.11
CA ARG A 564 -10.09 -8.88 24.44
C ARG A 564 -9.57 -9.26 23.06
N VAL A 565 -10.31 -8.85 22.04
CA VAL A 565 -9.82 -8.85 20.66
C VAL A 565 -9.57 -7.39 20.31
N SER A 566 -8.31 -6.99 20.21
CA SER A 566 -7.98 -5.74 19.54
C SER A 566 -8.13 -5.97 18.04
N SER A 567 -9.07 -5.30 17.39
CA SER A 567 -8.76 -4.85 16.04
C SER A 567 -7.96 -3.56 16.16
N VAL A 568 -7.27 -3.20 15.08
CA VAL A 568 -6.53 -1.95 14.99
C VAL A 568 -7.42 -0.72 15.29
N THR A 569 -8.73 -0.82 15.01
CA THR A 569 -9.73 0.25 15.17
C THR A 569 -10.58 0.16 16.44
N GLN A 570 -10.66 -1.01 17.07
CA GLN A 570 -11.60 -1.29 18.13
C GLN A 570 -11.01 -2.31 19.09
N ILE A 571 -10.97 -1.95 20.37
CA ILE A 571 -10.83 -2.96 21.42
C ILE A 571 -12.21 -3.56 21.63
N ILE A 572 -12.42 -4.77 21.09
CA ILE A 572 -13.61 -5.54 21.38
C ILE A 572 -13.32 -6.34 22.65
N GLN A 573 -13.73 -5.79 23.78
CA GLN A 573 -13.77 -6.52 25.03
C GLN A 573 -15.13 -7.22 25.12
N MET A 574 -15.13 -8.54 24.99
CA MET A 574 -16.28 -9.40 25.16
C MET A 574 -16.14 -10.14 26.48
N GLU A 575 -17.08 -10.00 27.39
CA GLU A 575 -17.20 -10.94 28.50
C GLU A 575 -17.81 -12.26 27.99
N VAL A 576 -17.19 -13.37 28.38
CA VAL A 576 -17.45 -14.75 27.99
C VAL A 576 -17.41 -15.56 29.29
N ASP A 577 -18.56 -15.78 29.91
CA ASP A 577 -18.58 -16.58 31.13
C ASP A 577 -18.35 -18.04 30.79
N VAL A 578 -17.43 -18.68 31.52
CA VAL A 578 -17.19 -20.12 31.42
C VAL A 578 -17.59 -20.78 32.72
N LEU A 579 -18.62 -21.60 32.60
CA LEU A 579 -19.02 -22.55 33.61
C LEU A 579 -17.96 -23.67 33.65
N SER A 580 -17.65 -24.18 34.83
CA SER A 580 -16.82 -25.38 34.95
C SER A 580 -17.37 -26.51 34.05
N TYR A 581 -16.51 -27.39 33.53
CA TYR A 581 -16.95 -28.50 32.68
C TYR A 581 -18.03 -29.37 33.39
N LYS A 582 -17.92 -29.51 34.71
CA LYS A 582 -18.91 -30.19 35.57
C LYS A 582 -20.25 -29.45 35.59
N THR A 583 -20.24 -28.14 35.82
CA THR A 583 -21.46 -27.30 35.79
C THR A 583 -22.09 -27.29 34.39
N TRP A 584 -21.28 -27.22 33.33
CA TRP A 584 -21.77 -27.33 31.94
C TRP A 584 -22.44 -28.68 31.68
N ARG A 585 -21.83 -29.79 32.13
CA ARG A 585 -22.35 -31.16 31.96
C ARG A 585 -23.60 -31.44 32.80
N ASP A 586 -23.67 -30.89 34.02
CA ASP A 586 -24.81 -31.03 34.93
C ASP A 586 -26.01 -30.18 34.49
N VAL A 587 -25.76 -28.97 33.98
CA VAL A 587 -26.79 -28.06 33.44
C VAL A 587 -27.30 -28.51 32.07
N ALA A 588 -26.45 -29.09 31.21
CA ALA A 588 -26.85 -29.65 29.93
C ALA A 588 -27.65 -30.97 30.04
N GLY A 589 -27.88 -31.47 31.26
CA GLY A 589 -28.58 -32.73 31.50
C GLY A 589 -27.79 -33.97 31.06
N CYS A 590 -26.52 -33.82 30.68
CA CYS A 590 -25.66 -34.90 30.18
C CYS A 590 -25.03 -35.75 31.31
N GLY A 591 -25.36 -35.47 32.57
CA GLY A 591 -24.74 -36.08 33.77
C GLY A 591 -25.51 -37.20 34.46
N LYS A 592 -26.77 -37.50 34.11
CA LYS A 592 -27.52 -38.58 34.79
C LYS A 592 -28.29 -39.45 33.79
N ARG A 593 -27.69 -40.59 33.40
CA ARG A 593 -28.51 -41.76 33.07
C ARG A 593 -29.20 -42.17 34.36
N ALA A 594 -30.51 -42.00 34.41
CA ALA A 594 -31.33 -42.50 35.49
C ALA A 594 -31.17 -44.03 35.54
N SER A 595 -30.56 -44.52 36.62
CA SER A 595 -30.78 -45.89 37.07
C SER A 595 -32.21 -45.96 37.63
N ARG A 596 -33.15 -46.42 36.80
CA ARG A 596 -34.34 -47.17 37.20
C ARG A 596 -34.61 -48.23 36.17
#